data_AF-A0A2C9M1I1-F1
#
_entry.id   AF-A0A2C9M1I1-F1
#
_cell.length_a   1.000
_cell.length_b   1.000
_cell.length_c   1.000
_cell.angle_alpha   90.00
_cell.angle_beta   90.00
_cell.angle_gamma   90.00
#
_symmetry.space_group_name_H-M   'P 1'
#
loop_
_entity.id
_entity.type
_entity.pdbx_description
1 polymer ?
#
loop_
_entity_poly.entity_id
_entity_poly.type
_entity_poly.pdbx_seq_one_letter_code
_entity_poly.pdbx_strand_id
1 'polypeptide(L)'
;MNAINIRDMHMSTGRKSNQSKLRSVPQSRRRRNAVQDYYPQSRRRRNAVQDYFVDVVAVIDYKRYSKFLAQANYNNFTAMQNILEYYALVFSGADMLYEGIKHPEYTIHILLSKVYVLQ
;
A
#
# COMPACT_ATOMS: atom_id res chain seq x y z
N MET A 1 15.96 21.67 -4.79
CA MET A 1 15.07 20.49 -4.86
C MET A 1 14.40 20.37 -3.51
N ASN A 2 13.09 20.50 -3.42
CA ASN A 2 12.36 20.44 -2.15
C ASN A 2 11.43 19.22 -2.16
N ALA A 3 11.60 18.33 -1.19
CA ALA A 3 10.74 17.17 -0.96
C ALA A 3 10.06 17.32 0.40
N ILE A 4 8.78 16.94 0.49
CA ILE A 4 8.02 16.91 1.75
C ILE A 4 7.46 15.49 1.92
N ASN A 5 7.62 14.93 3.12
CA ASN A 5 7.33 13.54 3.46
C ASN A 5 6.23 13.49 4.55
N ILE A 6 5.17 12.69 4.36
CA ILE A 6 3.91 12.72 5.15
C ILE A 6 3.87 11.59 6.19
N ARG A 7 4.95 11.36 6.96
CA ARG A 7 5.00 10.21 7.90
C ARG A 7 4.99 10.53 9.39
N ASP A 8 4.86 11.80 9.78
CA ASP A 8 4.94 12.20 11.19
C ASP A 8 3.58 12.47 11.83
N MET A 9 2.69 11.46 11.86
CA MET A 9 1.57 11.46 12.81
C MET A 9 1.46 10.12 13.53
N HIS A 10 2.40 9.89 14.44
CA HIS A 10 2.29 8.88 15.49
C HIS A 10 1.62 9.54 16.71
N MET A 11 0.43 9.08 17.09
CA MET A 11 -0.22 9.48 18.35
C MET A 11 -0.28 8.32 19.34
N SER A 12 0.05 8.69 20.58
CA SER A 12 0.43 7.86 21.72
C SER A 12 -0.74 7.10 22.36
N THR A 13 -0.40 5.89 22.81
CA THR A 13 -1.11 5.03 23.76
C THR A 13 -1.38 5.70 25.11
N GLY A 14 -2.50 5.35 25.75
CA GLY A 14 -2.71 5.61 27.18
C GLY A 14 -4.13 5.34 27.69
N ARG A 15 -4.39 4.11 28.18
CA ARG A 15 -5.55 3.83 29.04
C ARG A 15 -5.08 3.13 30.32
N LYS A 16 -5.22 3.84 31.44
CA LYS A 16 -5.02 3.34 32.81
C LYS A 16 -6.29 2.62 33.27
N SER A 17 -6.18 1.39 33.76
CA SER A 17 -7.27 0.70 34.47
C SER A 17 -6.81 0.26 35.86
N ASN A 18 -7.47 0.77 36.87
CA ASN A 18 -7.36 0.36 38.27
C ASN A 18 -8.13 -0.95 38.46
N GLN A 19 -7.50 -1.98 39.05
CA GLN A 19 -8.25 -3.06 39.69
C GLN A 19 -7.57 -3.50 40.99
N SER A 20 -8.34 -3.37 42.05
CA SER A 20 -8.04 -3.66 43.44
C SER A 20 -8.08 -5.18 43.72
N LYS A 21 -7.19 -5.57 44.63
CA LYS A 21 -7.12 -6.85 45.36
C LYS A 21 -8.50 -7.38 45.79
N LEU A 22 -8.77 -8.65 45.49
CA LEU A 22 -9.55 -9.53 46.37
C LEU A 22 -8.94 -10.95 46.37
N ARG A 23 -9.05 -11.57 47.54
CA ARG A 23 -8.28 -12.69 48.07
C ARG A 23 -8.60 -14.04 47.43
N SER A 24 -7.57 -14.88 47.44
CA SER A 24 -7.54 -16.32 47.16
C SER A 24 -8.48 -17.16 48.03
N VAL A 25 -9.25 -18.04 47.39
CA VAL A 25 -9.89 -19.21 48.01
C VAL A 25 -9.38 -20.47 47.29
N PRO A 26 -8.69 -21.41 47.95
CA PRO A 26 -8.34 -22.69 47.33
C PRO A 26 -9.48 -23.69 47.53
N GLN A 27 -10.30 -23.90 46.49
CA GLN A 27 -11.20 -25.04 46.43
C GLN A 27 -10.45 -26.27 45.93
N SER A 28 -10.18 -27.19 46.86
CA SER A 28 -9.64 -28.50 46.54
C SER A 28 -10.71 -29.44 45.97
N ARG A 29 -10.29 -30.23 44.98
CA ARG A 29 -10.85 -31.50 44.50
C ARG A 29 -12.17 -31.47 43.72
N ARG A 30 -12.04 -31.64 42.41
CA ARG A 30 -12.70 -32.76 41.71
C ARG A 30 -11.89 -33.23 40.50
N ARG A 31 -11.63 -34.54 40.49
CA ARG A 31 -11.01 -35.34 39.43
C ARG A 31 -11.70 -35.11 38.07
N ARG A 32 -10.91 -34.94 37.02
CA ARG A 32 -10.97 -35.79 35.82
C ARG A 32 -9.74 -35.52 34.94
N ASN A 33 -8.91 -36.54 34.78
CA ASN A 33 -7.92 -36.62 33.72
C ASN A 33 -8.68 -36.61 32.39
N ALA A 34 -8.74 -35.46 31.73
CA ALA A 34 -8.91 -35.40 30.30
C ALA A 34 -7.56 -34.97 29.77
N VAL A 35 -6.77 -35.94 29.31
CA VAL A 35 -5.70 -35.67 28.36
C VAL A 35 -6.43 -35.16 27.12
N GLN A 36 -6.61 -33.85 27.06
CA GLN A 36 -7.01 -33.20 25.83
C GLN A 36 -5.78 -33.37 24.95
N ASP A 37 -5.84 -34.36 24.06
CA ASP A 37 -4.94 -34.47 22.92
C ASP A 37 -5.07 -33.16 22.14
N TYR A 38 -4.21 -32.22 22.51
CA TYR A 38 -4.01 -30.96 21.81
C TYR A 38 -3.29 -31.32 20.53
N TYR A 39 -4.01 -31.94 19.59
CA TYR A 39 -3.59 -31.92 18.21
C TYR A 39 -3.45 -30.44 17.88
N PRO A 40 -2.23 -29.93 17.61
CA PRO A 40 -2.12 -28.60 17.08
C PRO A 40 -2.81 -28.70 15.73
N GLN A 41 -4.03 -28.18 15.67
CA GLN A 41 -4.79 -28.03 14.45
C GLN A 41 -3.92 -27.13 13.60
N SER A 42 -3.10 -27.75 12.75
CA SER A 42 -2.15 -27.06 11.90
C SER A 42 -2.97 -26.03 11.15
N ARG A 43 -2.83 -24.77 11.55
CA ARG A 43 -3.48 -23.67 10.85
C ARG A 43 -2.95 -23.80 9.44
N ARG A 44 -3.80 -24.24 8.52
CA ARG A 44 -3.53 -24.33 7.10
C ARG A 44 -2.94 -22.96 6.75
N ARG A 45 -1.61 -22.90 6.50
CA ARG A 45 -0.96 -21.66 6.08
C ARG A 45 -1.72 -21.26 4.84
N ARG A 46 -2.52 -20.20 4.93
CA ARG A 46 -3.01 -19.54 3.73
C ARG A 46 -1.73 -19.13 3.03
N ASN A 47 -1.49 -19.66 1.83
CA ASN A 47 -0.46 -19.11 0.97
C ASN A 47 -0.82 -17.62 0.87
N ALA A 48 0.03 -16.76 1.43
CA ALA A 48 -0.15 -15.33 1.31
C ALA A 48 -0.03 -15.03 -0.18
N VAL A 49 -1.05 -14.38 -0.74
CA VAL A 49 -1.00 -13.91 -2.13
C VAL A 49 0.21 -12.99 -2.24
N GLN A 50 1.06 -13.24 -3.23
CA GLN A 50 2.31 -12.53 -3.41
C GLN A 50 2.05 -11.21 -4.14
N ASP A 51 2.42 -10.08 -3.55
CA ASP A 51 2.33 -8.78 -4.21
C ASP A 51 3.59 -8.53 -5.07
N TYR A 52 3.39 -8.15 -6.32
CA TYR A 52 4.44 -7.68 -7.24
C TYR A 52 4.21 -6.22 -7.58
N PHE A 53 5.27 -5.41 -7.46
CA PHE A 53 5.25 -4.00 -7.80
C PHE A 53 6.09 -3.77 -9.05
N VAL A 54 5.50 -3.10 -10.03
CA VAL A 54 6.16 -2.70 -11.28
C VAL A 54 6.36 -1.19 -11.25
N ASP A 55 7.60 -0.77 -11.04
CA ASP A 55 7.99 0.63 -11.12
C ASP A 55 8.13 1.05 -12.58
N VAL A 56 7.37 2.08 -12.96
CA VAL A 56 7.36 2.63 -14.30
C VAL A 56 7.94 4.03 -14.32
N VAL A 57 8.82 4.26 -15.29
CA VAL A 57 9.39 5.57 -15.58
C VAL A 57 8.92 6.01 -16.96
N ALA A 58 8.21 7.14 -17.02
CA ALA A 58 7.82 7.74 -18.28
C ALA A 58 8.92 8.68 -18.79
N VAL A 59 9.35 8.50 -20.04
CA VAL A 59 10.31 9.40 -20.71
C VAL A 59 9.62 10.02 -21.92
N ILE A 60 9.63 11.34 -21.98
CA ILE A 60 8.88 12.14 -22.95
C ILE A 60 9.86 12.89 -23.83
N ASP A 61 9.75 12.72 -25.14
CA ASP A 61 10.58 13.42 -26.11
C ASP A 61 10.11 14.87 -26.30
N TYR A 62 11.01 15.70 -26.85
CA TYR A 62 10.71 17.08 -27.16
C TYR A 62 9.49 17.23 -28.10
N LYS A 63 9.30 16.28 -29.03
CA LYS A 63 8.17 16.29 -29.97
C LYS A 63 6.82 16.06 -29.29
N ARG A 64 6.73 15.21 -28.25
CA ARG A 64 5.52 15.11 -27.43
C ARG A 64 5.37 16.34 -26.55
N TYR A 65 6.45 16.79 -25.92
CA TYR A 65 6.42 17.96 -25.05
C TYR A 65 5.92 19.21 -25.78
N SER A 66 6.39 19.46 -27.01
CA SER A 66 5.99 20.62 -27.81
C SER A 66 4.48 20.67 -28.09
N LYS A 67 3.80 19.51 -28.16
CA LYS A 67 2.34 19.45 -28.27
C LYS A 67 1.64 19.92 -27.00
N PHE A 68 2.10 19.44 -25.84
CA PHE A 68 1.57 19.91 -24.55
C PHE A 68 1.86 21.40 -24.35
N LEU A 69 3.01 21.87 -24.80
CA LEU A 69 3.39 23.28 -24.74
C LEU A 69 2.47 24.14 -25.62
N ALA A 70 2.20 23.71 -26.86
CA ALA A 70 1.27 24.40 -27.74
C ALA A 70 -0.16 24.45 -27.16
N GLN A 71 -0.64 23.35 -26.56
CA GLN A 71 -1.94 23.30 -25.87
C GLN A 71 -1.99 24.21 -24.64
N ALA A 72 -0.85 24.40 -23.98
CA ALA A 72 -0.71 25.26 -22.81
C ALA A 72 -0.43 26.73 -23.16
N ASN A 73 -0.69 27.17 -24.41
CA ASN A 73 -0.37 28.52 -24.88
C ASN A 73 1.10 28.92 -24.63
N TYR A 74 2.01 27.98 -24.87
CA TYR A 74 3.46 28.13 -24.65
C TYR A 74 3.85 28.42 -23.19
N ASN A 75 2.97 28.14 -22.23
CA ASN A 75 3.30 28.19 -20.82
C ASN A 75 3.95 26.87 -20.37
N ASN A 76 5.25 26.92 -20.06
CA ASN A 76 6.03 25.76 -19.62
C ASN A 76 5.48 25.09 -18.36
N PHE A 77 5.04 25.88 -17.37
CA PHE A 77 4.54 25.35 -16.10
C PHE A 77 3.25 24.56 -16.32
N THR A 78 2.30 25.14 -17.04
CA THR A 78 1.04 24.48 -17.38
C THR A 78 1.28 23.24 -18.24
N ALA A 79 2.22 23.29 -19.19
CA ALA A 79 2.56 22.12 -20.01
C ALA A 79 3.14 20.97 -19.17
N MET A 80 4.01 21.27 -18.21
CA MET A 80 4.54 20.27 -17.28
C MET A 80 3.43 19.68 -16.40
N GLN A 81 2.53 20.50 -15.88
CA GLN A 81 1.41 20.03 -15.08
C GLN A 81 0.48 19.10 -15.90
N ASN A 82 0.13 19.51 -17.12
CA ASN A 82 -0.69 18.70 -18.02
C ASN A 82 -0.02 17.35 -18.35
N ILE A 83 1.30 17.32 -18.51
CA ILE A 83 2.07 16.09 -18.69
C ILE A 83 1.93 15.19 -17.46
N LEU A 84 2.16 15.72 -16.26
CA LEU A 84 2.08 14.94 -15.03
C LEU A 84 0.67 14.36 -14.83
N GLU A 85 -0.36 15.18 -15.03
CA GLU A 85 -1.76 14.76 -14.92
C GLU A 85 -2.11 13.67 -15.96
N TYR A 86 -1.68 13.85 -17.22
CA TYR A 86 -1.93 12.88 -18.26
C TYR A 86 -1.31 11.51 -17.94
N TYR A 87 -0.04 11.46 -17.54
CA TYR A 87 0.62 10.20 -17.24
C TYR A 87 0.14 9.60 -15.91
N ALA A 88 -0.18 10.40 -14.90
CA ALA A 88 -0.81 9.91 -13.68
C ALA A 88 -2.13 9.19 -14.01
N LEU A 89 -2.99 9.80 -14.83
CA LEU A 89 -4.26 9.18 -15.23
C LEU A 89 -4.07 7.89 -16.04
N VAL A 90 -3.13 7.88 -17.00
CA VAL A 90 -2.81 6.68 -17.80
C VAL A 90 -2.36 5.52 -16.91
N PHE A 91 -1.43 5.78 -15.98
CA PHE A 91 -0.87 4.71 -15.15
C PHE A 91 -1.79 4.30 -14.01
N SER A 92 -2.63 5.19 -13.48
CA SER A 92 -3.73 4.79 -12.60
C SER A 92 -4.72 3.87 -13.32
N GLY A 93 -5.06 4.16 -14.58
CA GLY A 93 -5.88 3.27 -15.39
C GLY A 93 -5.20 1.90 -15.64
N ALA A 94 -3.89 1.90 -15.89
CA ALA A 94 -3.12 0.66 -16.02
C ALA A 94 -3.15 -0.16 -14.73
N ASP A 95 -2.89 0.45 -13.58
CA ASP A 95 -2.95 -0.20 -12.27
C ASP A 95 -4.32 -0.86 -12.03
N MET A 96 -5.41 -0.11 -12.26
CA MET A 96 -6.78 -0.65 -12.16
C MET A 96 -7.04 -1.85 -13.09
N LEU A 97 -6.45 -1.86 -14.29
CA LEU A 97 -6.57 -3.02 -15.20
C LEU A 97 -5.84 -4.25 -14.63
N TYR A 98 -4.66 -4.07 -14.04
CA TYR A 98 -3.90 -5.17 -13.45
C TYR A 98 -4.53 -5.66 -12.13
N GLU A 99 -5.09 -4.77 -11.31
CA GLU A 99 -5.89 -5.15 -10.13
C GLU A 99 -7.14 -5.96 -10.52
N GLY A 100 -7.70 -5.71 -11.70
CA GLY A 100 -8.83 -6.47 -12.24
C GLY A 100 -8.49 -7.93 -12.60
N ILE A 101 -7.21 -8.25 -12.80
CA ILE A 101 -6.76 -9.60 -13.13
C ILE A 101 -6.60 -10.42 -11.85
N LYS A 102 -7.59 -11.25 -11.54
CA LYS A 102 -7.58 -12.11 -10.35
C LYS A 102 -6.74 -13.37 -10.58
N HIS A 103 -5.53 -13.40 -10.04
CA HIS A 103 -4.74 -14.62 -9.94
C HIS A 103 -4.76 -15.16 -8.49
N PRO A 104 -4.89 -16.47 -8.26
CA PRO A 104 -4.98 -17.03 -6.90
C PRO A 104 -3.68 -16.91 -6.09
N GLU A 105 -2.54 -16.73 -6.76
CA GLU A 105 -1.21 -16.76 -6.14
C GLU A 105 -0.55 -15.39 -6.04
N TYR A 106 -1.00 -14.41 -6.84
CA TYR A 106 -0.34 -13.11 -6.87
C TYR A 106 -1.27 -11.97 -7.30
N THR A 107 -0.80 -10.78 -6.98
CA THR A 107 -1.40 -9.47 -7.29
C THR A 107 -0.30 -8.59 -7.90
N ILE A 108 -0.66 -7.78 -8.89
CA ILE A 108 0.28 -6.90 -9.59
C ILE A 108 -0.18 -5.46 -9.39
N HIS A 109 0.75 -4.61 -8.98
CA HIS A 109 0.56 -3.18 -8.81
C HIS A 109 1.48 -2.41 -9.77
N ILE A 110 0.93 -1.43 -10.48
CA ILE A 110 1.67 -0.58 -11.40
C ILE A 110 1.88 0.79 -10.76
N LEU A 111 3.13 1.20 -10.60
CA LEU A 111 3.49 2.45 -9.95
C LEU A 111 4.21 3.37 -10.93
N LEU A 112 3.66 4.56 -11.19
CA LEU A 112 4.40 5.61 -11.89
C LEU A 112 5.37 6.28 -10.92
N SER A 113 6.65 5.94 -10.99
CA SER A 113 7.65 6.42 -10.04
C SER A 113 8.25 7.77 -10.45
N LYS A 114 8.46 7.99 -11.75
CA LYS A 114 9.07 9.22 -12.30
C LYS A 114 8.61 9.55 -13.72
N VAL A 115 8.63 10.84 -14.04
CA VAL A 115 8.42 11.37 -15.39
C VAL A 115 9.62 12.26 -15.77
N TYR A 116 10.27 11.95 -16.88
CA TYR A 116 11.35 12.74 -17.46
C TYR A 116 10.91 13.37 -18.78
N VAL A 117 11.18 14.66 -18.94
CA VAL A 117 10.96 15.39 -20.20
C VAL A 117 12.32 15.74 -20.77
N LEU A 118 12.58 15.26 -21.98
CA LEU A 118 13.77 15.58 -22.74
C LEU A 118 13.50 16.89 -23.48
N GLN A 119 14.15 17.96 -23.03
CA GLN A 119 14.03 19.32 -23.57
C GLN A 119 15.24 19.68 -24.42
#